data_AF-A0A383C8C2-F1
#
_entry.id   AF-A0A383C8C2-F1
#
_cell.length_a   1.000
_cell.length_b   1.000
_cell.length_c   1.000
_cell.angle_alpha   90.00
_cell.angle_beta   90.00
_cell.angle_gamma   90.00
#
_symmetry.space_group_name_H-M   'P 1'
#
loop_
_entity.id
_entity.type
_entity.pdbx_description
1 polymer ?
#
loop_
_entity_poly.entity_id
_entity_poly.type
_entity_poly.pdbx_seq_one_letter_code
_entity_poly.pdbx_strand_id
1 'polypeptide(L)'
;WFNQPYITRYLRPGSRITVNGYFRAYRGQPTFEGNGYEIIQDDDARLTPGHLLPIYPTKKSMPQRTLRRIIGNALAICLPRLPDPLTPGILQRQKLLDLSDALREYHQPGSPEGKALARYRLAFDEIFIRQLFMLSKRQEWQSVQANRLSTVKPVMRAFVAALPFTLTKAQARSLKEVLADISSDTPARRMLEGEVGSGKTVVALAAMLNAVAHGHQAAIMAPTEILAQQHFETITKLLDGT
;
A
#
# COMPACT_ATOMS: atom_id res chain seq x y z
N TRP A 1 -18.75 39.15 -4.91
CA TRP A 1 -19.32 37.90 -4.37
C TRP A 1 -20.68 37.67 -4.98
N PHE A 2 -20.85 36.61 -5.77
CA PHE A 2 -22.11 36.33 -6.46
C PHE A 2 -23.04 35.52 -5.53
N ASN A 3 -24.29 35.97 -5.38
CA ASN A 3 -25.34 35.29 -4.60
C ASN A 3 -25.00 34.96 -3.12
N GLN A 4 -24.18 35.79 -2.47
CA GLN A 4 -23.77 35.60 -1.07
C GLN A 4 -24.01 36.87 -0.22
N PRO A 5 -25.29 37.29 -0.04
CA PRO A 5 -25.63 38.55 0.65
C PRO A 5 -25.24 38.56 2.13
N TYR A 6 -25.07 37.39 2.76
CA TYR A 6 -24.66 37.30 4.17
C TYR A 6 -23.25 37.87 4.43
N ILE A 7 -22.41 37.96 3.40
CA ILE A 7 -21.03 38.45 3.52
C ILE A 7 -20.99 39.89 4.05
N THR A 8 -21.94 40.74 3.67
CA THR A 8 -21.99 42.14 4.12
C THR A 8 -22.25 42.28 5.62
N ARG A 9 -22.79 41.24 6.28
CA ARG A 9 -22.95 41.21 7.74
C ARG A 9 -21.62 41.02 8.47
N TYR A 10 -20.68 40.31 7.84
CA TYR A 10 -19.41 39.92 8.46
C TYR A 10 -18.22 40.76 7.98
N LEU A 11 -18.25 41.26 6.74
CA LEU A 11 -17.22 42.13 6.19
C LEU A 11 -17.61 43.60 6.36
N ARG A 12 -16.96 44.27 7.32
CA ARG A 12 -17.10 45.71 7.52
C ARG A 12 -15.95 46.47 6.87
N PRO A 13 -16.14 47.71 6.39
CA PRO A 13 -15.05 48.56 5.94
C PRO A 13 -13.93 48.61 6.99
N GLY A 14 -12.67 48.47 6.55
CA GLY A 14 -11.50 48.37 7.43
C GLY A 14 -11.12 46.94 7.85
N SER A 15 -11.95 45.94 7.58
CA SER A 15 -11.59 44.53 7.86
C SER A 15 -10.45 44.07 6.95
N ARG A 16 -9.45 43.38 7.52
CA ARG A 16 -8.44 42.65 6.75
C ARG A 16 -8.92 41.24 6.47
N ILE A 17 -8.81 40.81 5.23
CA ILE A 17 -9.26 39.48 4.80
C ILE A 17 -8.24 38.81 3.89
N THR A 18 -8.18 37.48 3.97
CA THR A 18 -7.51 36.65 2.97
C THR A 18 -8.58 36.06 2.06
N VAL A 19 -8.42 36.19 0.75
CA VAL A 19 -9.40 35.71 -0.24
C VAL A 19 -8.73 34.70 -1.16
N ASN A 20 -9.37 33.54 -1.30
CA ASN A 20 -8.95 32.50 -2.23
C ASN A 20 -9.89 32.50 -3.43
N GLY A 21 -9.34 32.44 -4.65
CA GLY A 21 -10.11 32.59 -5.86
C GLY A 21 -9.26 32.54 -7.11
N TYR A 22 -9.88 32.88 -8.23
CA TYR A 22 -9.23 32.91 -9.54
C TYR A 22 -9.48 34.26 -10.20
N PHE A 23 -8.51 34.73 -11.00
CA PHE A 23 -8.76 35.85 -11.89
C PHE A 23 -9.51 35.39 -13.14
N ARG A 24 -10.64 36.04 -13.43
CA ARG A 24 -11.44 35.82 -14.64
C ARG A 24 -11.90 37.14 -15.23
N ALA A 25 -12.07 37.18 -16.56
CA ALA A 25 -12.68 38.33 -17.20
C ALA A 25 -14.20 38.28 -16.98
N TYR A 26 -14.75 39.30 -16.34
CA TYR A 26 -16.19 39.52 -16.27
C TYR A 26 -16.53 40.79 -17.04
N ARG A 27 -17.37 40.67 -18.08
CA ARG A 27 -17.69 41.79 -19.00
C ARG A 27 -16.45 42.52 -19.54
N GLY A 28 -15.38 41.78 -19.86
CA GLY A 28 -14.14 42.32 -20.41
C GLY A 28 -13.19 42.94 -19.38
N GLN A 29 -13.54 42.95 -18.08
CA GLN A 29 -12.66 43.48 -17.03
C GLN A 29 -12.04 42.35 -16.19
N PRO A 30 -10.73 42.42 -15.87
CA PRO A 30 -10.10 41.51 -14.92
C PRO A 30 -10.82 41.57 -13.56
N THR A 31 -11.45 40.46 -13.18
CA THR A 31 -12.25 40.35 -11.96
C THR A 31 -11.74 39.18 -11.15
N PHE A 32 -11.52 39.40 -9.86
CA PHE A 32 -11.16 38.32 -8.94
C PHE A 32 -12.44 37.62 -8.45
N GLU A 33 -12.65 36.38 -8.90
CA GLU A 33 -13.77 35.54 -8.46
C GLU A 33 -13.35 34.75 -7.21
N GLY A 34 -13.77 35.25 -6.04
CA GLY A 34 -13.52 34.62 -4.76
C GLY A 34 -14.39 33.38 -4.54
N ASN A 35 -13.76 32.26 -4.19
CA ASN A 35 -14.41 30.99 -3.82
C ASN A 35 -14.41 30.76 -2.30
N GLY A 36 -13.77 31.64 -1.54
CA GLY A 36 -13.79 31.64 -0.09
C GLY A 36 -13.01 32.83 0.48
N TYR A 37 -13.38 33.29 1.66
CA TYR A 37 -12.67 34.35 2.38
C TYR A 37 -12.54 33.99 3.85
N GLU A 38 -11.47 34.47 4.48
CA GLU A 38 -11.27 34.39 5.92
C GLU A 38 -10.92 35.78 6.45
N ILE A 39 -11.60 36.20 7.53
CA ILE A 39 -11.33 37.47 8.19
C ILE A 39 -10.10 37.27 9.08
N ILE A 40 -9.08 38.09 8.84
CA ILE A 40 -7.87 38.14 9.65
C ILE A 40 -8.25 38.94 10.90
N GLN A 41 -8.29 38.27 12.05
CA GLN A 41 -8.32 38.94 13.35
C GLN A 41 -6.88 39.28 13.73
N ASP A 42 -6.67 40.41 14.42
CA ASP A 42 -5.34 41.00 14.65
C ASP A 42 -4.32 40.07 15.35
N ASP A 43 -4.76 38.95 15.95
CA ASP A 43 -3.93 37.93 16.60
C ASP A 43 -3.75 36.60 15.83
N ASP A 44 -4.36 36.42 14.65
CA ASP A 44 -4.32 35.14 13.92
C ASP A 44 -3.23 35.09 12.85
N ALA A 45 -1.96 35.01 13.30
CA ALA A 45 -0.78 34.94 12.44
C ALA A 45 -0.81 33.80 11.39
N ARG A 46 -1.66 32.78 11.58
CA ARG A 46 -1.82 31.63 10.69
C ARG A 46 -2.49 31.97 9.36
N LEU A 47 -3.17 33.11 9.28
CA LEU A 47 -3.83 33.60 8.06
C LEU A 47 -2.98 34.63 7.29
N THR A 48 -1.75 34.86 7.73
CA THR A 48 -0.80 35.73 7.03
C THR A 48 -0.43 35.11 5.67
N PRO A 49 -0.34 35.92 4.59
CA PRO A 49 0.13 35.45 3.29
C PRO A 49 1.49 34.75 3.41
N GLY A 50 1.64 33.56 2.81
CA GLY A 50 2.87 32.77 2.82
C GLY A 50 2.83 31.50 3.67
N HIS A 51 1.82 31.33 4.53
CA HIS A 51 1.63 30.09 5.29
C HIS A 51 0.87 29.02 4.50
N LEU A 52 1.22 27.76 4.73
CA LEU A 52 0.52 26.61 4.16
C LEU A 52 -0.75 26.33 4.98
N LEU A 53 -1.90 26.32 4.29
CA LEU A 53 -3.18 26.00 4.92
C LEU A 53 -3.63 24.59 4.53
N PRO A 54 -3.91 23.69 5.51
CA PRO A 54 -4.45 22.38 5.21
C PRO A 54 -5.86 22.50 4.61
N ILE A 55 -6.17 21.61 3.69
CA ILE A 55 -7.50 21.44 3.11
C ILE A 55 -7.98 20.05 3.51
N TYR A 56 -9.08 20.01 4.25
CA TYR A 56 -9.66 18.77 4.73
C TYR A 56 -10.86 18.38 3.85
N PRO A 57 -11.04 17.10 3.52
CA PRO A 57 -12.25 16.63 2.84
C PRO A 57 -13.50 17.01 3.64
N THR A 58 -14.49 17.64 2.99
CA THR A 58 -15.75 18.07 3.63
C THR A 58 -16.95 17.70 2.78
N LYS A 59 -18.03 17.21 3.41
CA LYS A 59 -19.31 16.94 2.75
C LYS A 59 -20.33 17.99 3.18
N LYS A 60 -20.68 18.91 2.27
CA LYS A 60 -21.88 19.80 2.27
C LYS A 60 -22.31 20.53 3.57
N SER A 61 -21.48 20.71 4.60
CA SER A 61 -21.89 21.54 5.76
C SER A 61 -20.80 22.18 6.61
N MET A 62 -19.54 21.75 6.53
CA MET A 62 -18.50 22.30 7.41
C MET A 62 -17.48 23.18 6.66
N PRO A 63 -17.37 24.48 7.02
CA PRO A 63 -16.33 25.36 6.50
C PRO A 63 -14.94 24.86 6.87
N GLN A 64 -13.96 25.04 5.98
CA GLN A 64 -12.55 24.68 6.21
C GLN A 64 -12.00 25.31 7.49
N ARG A 65 -12.33 26.58 7.76
CA ARG A 65 -11.94 27.28 9.00
C ARG A 65 -12.38 26.51 10.26
N THR A 66 -13.61 26.00 10.29
CA THR A 66 -14.12 25.21 11.41
C THR A 66 -13.34 23.91 11.57
N LEU A 67 -13.07 23.20 10.47
CA LEU A 67 -12.27 21.97 10.49
C LEU A 67 -10.85 22.21 11.00
N ARG A 68 -10.16 23.25 10.50
CA ARG A 68 -8.81 23.63 10.96
C ARG A 68 -8.77 23.93 12.44
N ARG A 69 -9.77 24.65 12.96
CA ARG A 69 -9.88 24.94 14.40
C ARG A 69 -10.08 23.67 15.23
N ILE A 70 -11.02 22.81 14.83
CA ILE A 70 -11.30 21.55 15.54
C ILE A 70 -10.07 20.66 15.54
N ILE A 71 -9.46 20.44 14.37
CA ILE A 71 -8.28 19.59 14.23
C ILE A 71 -7.09 20.21 14.96
N GLY A 72 -6.87 21.52 14.86
CA GLY A 72 -5.81 22.20 15.60
C GLY A 72 -5.94 22.05 17.12
N ASN A 73 -7.15 22.19 17.66
CA ASN A 73 -7.41 21.96 19.08
C ASN A 73 -7.18 20.49 19.46
N ALA A 74 -7.64 19.55 18.64
CA ALA A 74 -7.41 18.12 18.87
C ALA A 74 -5.91 17.78 18.87
N LEU A 75 -5.12 18.32 17.93
CA LEU A 75 -3.67 18.12 17.89
C LEU A 75 -3.01 18.69 19.16
N ALA A 76 -3.37 19.90 19.59
CA ALA A 76 -2.81 20.51 20.79
C ALA A 76 -3.08 19.68 22.06
N ILE A 77 -4.25 19.05 22.16
CA ILE A 77 -4.65 18.23 23.32
C ILE A 77 -4.03 16.82 23.26
N CYS A 78 -4.04 16.19 22.07
CA CYS A 78 -3.74 14.77 21.94
C CYS A 78 -2.25 14.49 21.72
N LEU A 79 -1.52 15.32 20.95
CA LEU A 79 -0.13 15.02 20.59
C LEU A 79 0.80 14.86 21.81
N PRO A 80 0.74 15.71 22.86
CA PRO A 80 1.62 15.54 24.03
C PRO A 80 1.42 14.22 24.78
N ARG A 81 0.31 13.51 24.54
CA ARG A 81 -0.03 12.23 25.18
C ARG A 81 0.19 11.04 24.26
N LEU A 82 0.65 11.26 23.03
CA LEU A 82 0.84 10.22 22.04
C LEU A 82 2.28 9.71 22.10
N PRO A 83 2.51 8.50 22.64
CA PRO A 83 3.85 7.93 22.64
C PRO A 83 4.26 7.56 21.21
N ASP A 84 5.54 7.72 20.90
CA ASP A 84 6.10 7.21 19.65
C ASP A 84 6.25 5.69 19.73
N PRO A 85 5.65 4.90 18.81
CA PRO A 85 5.82 3.45 18.78
C PRO A 85 7.22 3.01 18.35
N LEU A 86 7.99 3.89 17.70
CA LEU A 86 9.35 3.60 17.27
C LEU A 86 10.35 3.94 18.38
N THR A 87 11.33 3.05 18.57
CA THR A 87 12.41 3.31 19.52
C THR A 87 13.31 4.47 19.06
N PRO A 88 13.94 5.21 19.99
CA PRO A 88 14.87 6.30 19.63
C PRO A 88 15.99 5.87 18.67
N GLY A 89 16.45 4.62 18.77
CA GLY A 89 17.47 4.08 17.87
C GLY A 89 16.99 3.96 16.41
N ILE A 90 15.72 3.60 16.19
CA ILE A 90 15.14 3.56 14.84
C ILE A 90 15.01 4.98 14.29
N LEU A 91 14.50 5.92 15.11
CA LEU A 91 14.33 7.31 14.72
C LEU A 91 15.65 7.95 14.27
N GLN A 92 16.70 7.79 15.07
CA GLN A 92 18.03 8.33 14.76
C GLN A 92 18.63 7.69 13.51
N ARG A 93 18.58 6.36 13.41
CA ARG A 93 19.15 5.62 12.28
C ARG A 93 18.48 5.99 10.95
N GLN A 94 17.17 6.17 10.96
CA GLN A 94 16.37 6.47 9.77
C GLN A 94 16.14 7.98 9.56
N LYS A 95 16.68 8.83 10.44
CA LYS A 95 16.51 10.30 10.42
C LYS A 95 15.05 10.73 10.35
N LEU A 96 14.22 10.11 11.18
CA LEU A 96 12.79 10.33 11.23
C LEU A 96 12.43 11.40 12.26
N LEU A 97 11.43 12.22 11.95
CA LEU A 97 10.73 13.06 12.94
C LEU A 97 10.07 12.17 13.99
N ASP A 98 9.87 12.65 15.22
CA ASP A 98 8.97 12.02 16.20
C ASP A 98 7.54 11.96 15.65
N LEU A 99 6.74 10.99 16.08
CA LEU A 99 5.36 10.81 15.61
C LEU A 99 4.51 12.07 15.87
N SER A 100 4.66 12.68 17.04
CA SER A 100 3.90 13.88 17.39
C SER A 100 4.24 15.06 16.47
N ASP A 101 5.53 15.23 16.17
CA ASP A 101 6.01 16.27 15.27
C ASP A 101 5.59 16.00 13.82
N ALA A 102 5.63 14.75 13.37
CA ALA A 102 5.18 14.37 12.05
C ALA A 102 3.68 14.63 11.87
N LEU A 103 2.84 14.29 12.85
CA LEU A 103 1.41 14.59 12.77
C LEU A 103 1.15 16.10 12.79
N ARG A 104 1.89 16.85 13.61
CA ARG A 104 1.80 18.32 13.64
C ARG A 104 2.17 18.91 12.29
N GLU A 105 3.35 18.60 11.75
CA GLU A 105 3.83 19.12 10.47
C GLU A 105 2.98 18.66 9.29
N TYR A 106 2.36 17.47 9.35
CA TYR A 106 1.48 17.04 8.27
C TYR A 106 0.19 17.87 8.22
N HIS A 107 -0.38 18.20 9.39
CA HIS A 107 -1.65 18.93 9.51
C HIS A 107 -1.47 20.45 9.55
N GLN A 108 -0.38 20.96 10.11
CA GLN A 108 -0.06 22.38 10.31
C GLN A 108 1.40 22.64 9.90
N PRO A 109 1.75 22.43 8.62
CA PRO A 109 3.14 22.52 8.18
C PRO A 109 3.70 23.93 8.31
N GLY A 110 4.89 24.03 8.92
CA GLY A 110 5.66 25.28 8.94
C GLY A 110 6.26 25.60 7.56
N SER A 111 6.62 24.57 6.80
CA SER A 111 7.16 24.68 5.45
C SER A 111 6.81 23.48 4.56
N PRO A 112 6.97 23.58 3.23
CA PRO A 112 6.82 22.43 2.33
C PRO A 112 7.77 21.26 2.69
N GLU A 113 8.98 21.56 3.14
CA GLU A 113 10.00 20.58 3.53
C GLU A 113 9.59 19.85 4.81
N GLY A 114 9.10 20.57 5.83
CA GLY A 114 8.57 19.99 7.06
C GLY A 114 7.42 19.02 6.78
N LYS A 115 6.49 19.42 5.90
CA LYS A 115 5.40 18.55 5.42
C LYS A 115 5.92 17.29 4.73
N ALA A 116 6.97 17.42 3.91
CA ALA A 116 7.54 16.28 3.19
C ALA A 116 8.17 15.26 4.15
N LEU A 117 8.92 15.74 5.15
CA LEU A 117 9.50 14.90 6.20
C LEU A 117 8.41 14.20 7.03
N ALA A 118 7.36 14.93 7.41
CA ALA A 118 6.20 14.38 8.09
C ALA A 118 5.50 13.27 7.28
N ARG A 119 5.26 13.52 5.98
CA ARG A 119 4.68 12.52 5.09
C ARG A 119 5.57 11.28 4.97
N TYR A 120 6.88 11.48 4.88
CA TYR A 120 7.83 10.37 4.84
C TYR A 120 7.76 9.53 6.12
N ARG A 121 7.77 10.18 7.29
CA ARG A 121 7.62 9.50 8.59
C ARG A 121 6.32 8.68 8.67
N LEU A 122 5.19 9.26 8.31
CA LEU A 122 3.89 8.56 8.38
C LEU A 122 3.81 7.40 7.39
N ALA A 123 4.38 7.55 6.19
CA ALA A 123 4.47 6.45 5.22
C ALA A 123 5.44 5.36 5.68
N PHE A 124 6.53 5.73 6.36
CA PHE A 124 7.45 4.79 6.97
C PHE A 124 6.73 3.94 8.01
N ASP A 125 5.95 4.55 8.91
CA ASP A 125 5.18 3.82 9.94
C ASP A 125 4.23 2.79 9.31
N GLU A 126 3.49 3.18 8.26
CA GLU A 126 2.57 2.29 7.55
C GLU A 126 3.28 1.09 6.91
N ILE A 127 4.42 1.31 6.25
CA ILE A 127 5.18 0.22 5.63
C ILE A 127 5.85 -0.63 6.70
N PHE A 128 6.44 -0.01 7.72
CA PHE A 128 7.17 -0.69 8.78
C PHE A 128 6.27 -1.65 9.55
N ILE A 129 5.07 -1.22 9.95
CA ILE A 129 4.14 -2.10 10.67
C ILE A 129 3.65 -3.27 9.80
N ARG A 130 3.46 -3.05 8.49
CA ARG A 130 3.11 -4.12 7.54
C ARG A 130 4.26 -5.12 7.38
N GLN A 131 5.49 -4.65 7.32
CA GLN A 131 6.67 -5.53 7.23
C GLN A 131 6.85 -6.33 8.52
N LEU A 132 6.68 -5.72 9.70
CA LEU A 132 6.72 -6.44 10.97
C LEU A 132 5.65 -7.54 11.04
N PHE A 133 4.42 -7.24 10.63
CA PHE A 133 3.35 -8.22 10.55
C PHE A 133 3.71 -9.38 9.59
N MET A 134 4.19 -9.07 8.39
CA MET A 134 4.60 -10.07 7.40
C MET A 134 5.75 -10.94 7.91
N LEU A 135 6.73 -10.37 8.61
CA LEU A 135 7.84 -11.10 9.21
C LEU A 135 7.37 -12.00 10.36
N SER A 136 6.45 -11.52 11.21
CA SER A 136 5.83 -12.32 12.26
C SER A 136 5.10 -13.53 11.65
N LYS A 137 4.30 -13.33 10.60
CA LYS A 137 3.64 -14.42 9.87
C LYS A 137 4.61 -15.36 9.17
N ARG A 138 5.72 -14.84 8.65
CA ARG A 138 6.79 -15.68 8.09
C ARG A 138 7.43 -16.54 9.17
N GLN A 139 7.73 -15.98 10.34
CA GLN A 139 8.33 -16.71 11.46
C GLN A 139 7.41 -17.80 11.98
N GLU A 140 6.12 -17.49 12.18
CA GLU A 140 5.08 -18.46 12.57
C GLU A 140 5.06 -19.64 11.58
N TRP A 141 5.03 -19.35 10.29
CA TRP A 141 5.03 -20.37 9.25
C TRP A 141 6.33 -21.19 9.16
N GLN A 142 7.50 -20.55 9.32
CA GLN A 142 8.80 -21.24 9.34
C GLN A 142 9.04 -22.07 10.60
N SER A 143 8.31 -21.81 11.68
CA SER A 143 8.41 -22.59 12.91
C SER A 143 7.75 -23.98 12.82
N VAL A 144 6.90 -24.18 11.81
CA VAL A 144 6.30 -25.50 11.53
C VAL A 144 7.34 -26.36 10.82
N GLN A 145 7.55 -27.59 11.29
CA GLN A 145 8.43 -28.54 10.61
C GLN A 145 7.66 -29.26 9.49
N ALA A 146 8.21 -29.24 8.27
CA ALA A 146 7.67 -29.92 7.11
C ALA A 146 8.39 -31.24 6.83
N ASN A 147 7.67 -32.17 6.19
CA ASN A 147 8.26 -33.38 5.64
C ASN A 147 9.08 -33.02 4.40
N ARG A 148 10.36 -33.43 4.40
CA ARG A 148 11.27 -33.19 3.28
C ARG A 148 10.98 -34.16 2.14
N LEU A 149 10.56 -33.64 0.98
CA LEU A 149 10.33 -34.47 -0.21
C LEU A 149 11.46 -34.25 -1.22
N SER A 150 12.55 -35.00 -1.05
CA SER A 150 13.73 -34.92 -1.92
C SER A 150 13.38 -35.22 -3.37
N THR A 151 13.96 -34.53 -4.35
CA THR A 151 13.59 -34.77 -5.76
C THR A 151 13.73 -36.24 -6.20
N VAL A 152 12.61 -36.87 -6.59
CA VAL A 152 12.61 -38.22 -7.18
C VAL A 152 13.06 -38.15 -8.64
N LYS A 153 14.38 -38.23 -8.86
CA LYS A 153 14.99 -38.04 -10.18
C LYS A 153 14.40 -38.92 -11.29
N PRO A 154 14.11 -40.23 -11.09
CA PRO A 154 13.51 -41.05 -12.14
C PRO A 154 12.14 -40.53 -12.60
N VAL A 155 11.27 -40.17 -11.66
CA VAL A 155 9.93 -39.61 -11.95
C VAL A 155 10.04 -38.28 -12.68
N MET A 156 10.92 -37.38 -12.24
CA MET A 156 11.13 -36.09 -12.90
C MET A 156 11.69 -36.24 -14.32
N ARG A 157 12.60 -37.19 -14.54
CA ARG A 157 13.14 -37.46 -15.89
C ARG A 157 12.07 -38.01 -16.81
N ALA A 158 11.28 -38.98 -16.35
CA ALA A 158 10.18 -39.55 -17.12
C ALA A 158 9.14 -38.48 -17.47
N PHE A 159 8.74 -37.67 -16.50
CA PHE A 159 7.80 -36.56 -16.71
C PHE A 159 8.30 -35.57 -17.75
N VAL A 160 9.54 -35.07 -17.61
CA VAL A 160 10.10 -34.09 -18.57
C VAL A 160 10.26 -34.69 -19.96
N ALA A 161 10.59 -35.97 -20.07
CA ALA A 161 10.73 -36.65 -21.36
C ALA A 161 9.38 -36.87 -22.08
N ALA A 162 8.29 -37.01 -21.34
CA ALA A 162 6.94 -37.19 -21.89
C ALA A 162 6.28 -35.88 -22.36
N LEU A 163 6.84 -34.72 -22.01
CA LEU A 163 6.27 -33.43 -22.43
C LEU A 163 6.35 -33.26 -23.95
N PRO A 164 5.29 -32.76 -24.62
CA PRO A 164 5.29 -32.52 -26.07
C PRO A 164 6.13 -31.30 -26.50
N PHE A 165 6.89 -30.72 -25.56
CA PHE A 165 7.75 -29.57 -25.76
C PHE A 165 8.94 -29.64 -24.80
N THR A 166 9.99 -28.89 -25.10
CA THR A 166 11.12 -28.73 -24.20
C THR A 166 10.85 -27.63 -23.18
N LEU A 167 11.24 -27.85 -21.93
CA LEU A 167 11.14 -26.80 -20.91
C LEU A 167 12.01 -25.61 -21.28
N THR A 168 11.44 -24.41 -21.18
CA THR A 168 12.23 -23.18 -21.29
C THR A 168 13.22 -23.06 -20.13
N LYS A 169 14.27 -22.25 -20.29
CA LYS A 169 15.22 -21.96 -19.21
C LYS A 169 14.53 -21.44 -17.94
N ALA A 170 13.50 -20.62 -18.11
CA ALA A 170 12.71 -20.08 -17.00
C ALA A 170 11.91 -21.18 -16.28
N GLN A 171 11.22 -22.06 -17.03
CA GLN A 171 10.49 -23.19 -16.45
C GLN A 171 11.42 -24.16 -15.73
N ALA A 172 12.57 -24.51 -16.33
CA ALA A 172 13.55 -25.41 -15.71
C ALA A 172 14.13 -24.82 -14.41
N ARG A 173 14.42 -23.52 -14.39
CA ARG A 173 14.84 -22.80 -13.18
C ARG A 173 13.74 -22.83 -12.11
N SER A 174 12.52 -22.42 -12.46
CA SER A 174 11.38 -22.42 -11.52
C SER A 174 11.09 -23.80 -10.96
N LEU A 175 11.19 -24.85 -11.78
CA LEU A 175 11.04 -26.23 -11.33
C LEU A 175 12.11 -26.62 -10.31
N LYS A 176 13.39 -26.31 -10.60
CA LYS A 176 14.49 -26.57 -9.66
C LYS A 176 14.26 -25.84 -8.32
N GLU A 177 13.82 -24.59 -8.37
CA GLU A 177 13.54 -23.78 -7.18
C GLU A 177 12.36 -24.34 -6.37
N VAL A 178 11.25 -24.72 -7.02
CA VAL A 178 10.10 -25.33 -6.35
C VAL A 178 10.47 -26.65 -5.67
N LEU A 179 11.22 -27.52 -6.37
CA LEU A 179 11.66 -28.80 -5.81
C LEU A 179 12.67 -28.61 -4.66
N ALA A 180 13.52 -27.58 -4.72
CA ALA A 180 14.41 -27.23 -3.62
C ALA A 180 13.63 -26.78 -2.38
N ASP A 181 12.63 -25.91 -2.56
CA ASP A 181 11.78 -25.46 -1.44
C ASP A 181 11.04 -26.64 -0.78
N ILE A 182 10.50 -27.56 -1.58
CA ILE A 182 9.77 -28.75 -1.10
C ILE A 182 10.71 -29.76 -0.40
N SER A 183 12.00 -29.75 -0.73
CA SER A 183 13.00 -30.60 -0.07
C SER A 183 13.52 -30.05 1.26
N SER A 184 13.10 -28.83 1.64
CA SER A 184 13.46 -28.15 2.89
C SER A 184 12.70 -28.71 4.10
N ASP A 185 13.21 -28.46 5.32
CA ASP A 185 12.49 -28.69 6.59
C ASP A 185 11.46 -27.62 6.93
N THR A 186 11.48 -26.49 6.24
CA THR A 186 10.41 -25.48 6.30
C THR A 186 9.36 -25.81 5.24
N PRO A 187 8.06 -25.60 5.50
CA PRO A 187 7.04 -25.76 4.47
C PRO A 187 7.41 -24.95 3.21
N ALA A 188 6.98 -25.39 2.03
CA ALA A 188 7.22 -24.62 0.81
C ALA A 188 6.11 -23.57 0.63
N ARG A 189 6.47 -22.29 0.41
CA ARG A 189 5.53 -21.22 0.09
C ARG A 189 6.14 -20.31 -0.97
N ARG A 190 5.80 -20.60 -2.22
CA ARG A 190 6.30 -19.89 -3.38
C ARG A 190 5.16 -19.37 -4.22
N MET A 191 5.31 -18.13 -4.69
CA MET A 191 4.48 -17.57 -5.73
C MET A 191 5.15 -17.82 -7.08
N LEU A 192 4.50 -18.61 -7.94
CA LEU A 192 4.96 -18.85 -9.30
C LEU A 192 4.24 -17.88 -10.25
N GLU A 193 4.90 -16.78 -10.59
CA GLU A 193 4.35 -15.75 -11.49
C GLU A 193 4.81 -15.94 -12.93
N GLY A 194 3.94 -15.56 -13.87
CA GLY A 194 4.21 -15.59 -15.30
C GLY A 194 2.95 -15.30 -16.10
N GLU A 195 3.11 -14.87 -17.35
CA GLU A 195 1.99 -14.56 -18.25
C GLU A 195 1.10 -15.80 -18.53
N VAL A 196 -0.10 -15.57 -19.06
CA VAL A 196 -0.96 -16.66 -19.52
C VAL A 196 -0.22 -17.44 -20.62
N GLY A 197 -0.23 -18.77 -20.54
CA GLY A 197 0.50 -19.62 -21.50
C GLY A 197 1.98 -19.87 -21.19
N SER A 198 2.57 -19.22 -20.17
CA SER A 198 3.99 -19.43 -19.79
C SER A 198 4.32 -20.82 -19.20
N GLY A 199 3.34 -21.71 -19.09
CA GLY A 199 3.54 -23.09 -18.61
C GLY A 199 3.67 -23.23 -17.09
N LYS A 200 3.07 -22.32 -16.29
CA LYS A 200 3.03 -22.43 -14.82
C LYS A 200 2.48 -23.79 -14.35
N THR A 201 1.47 -24.30 -15.05
CA THR A 201 0.82 -25.59 -14.76
C THR A 201 1.80 -26.76 -14.81
N VAL A 202 2.78 -26.74 -15.72
CA VAL A 202 3.78 -27.82 -15.86
C VAL A 202 4.69 -27.88 -14.65
N VAL A 203 5.12 -26.72 -14.15
CA VAL A 203 5.97 -26.61 -12.95
C VAL A 203 5.19 -27.05 -11.71
N ALA A 204 3.92 -26.65 -11.59
CA ALA A 204 3.04 -27.10 -10.51
C ALA A 204 2.80 -28.62 -10.55
N LEU A 205 2.53 -29.17 -11.73
CA LEU A 205 2.31 -30.61 -11.92
C LEU A 205 3.55 -31.43 -11.54
N ALA A 206 4.75 -30.99 -11.91
CA ALA A 206 5.99 -31.66 -11.51
C ALA A 206 6.18 -31.69 -9.98
N ALA A 207 5.82 -30.60 -9.29
CA ALA A 207 5.83 -30.55 -7.83
C ALA A 207 4.83 -31.53 -7.21
N MET A 208 3.61 -31.59 -7.77
CA MET A 208 2.58 -32.55 -7.35
C MET A 208 3.04 -34.00 -7.56
N LEU A 209 3.62 -34.33 -8.71
CA LEU A 209 4.17 -35.65 -9.01
C LEU A 209 5.30 -36.03 -8.05
N ASN A 210 6.17 -35.09 -7.67
CA ASN A 210 7.21 -35.35 -6.68
C ASN A 210 6.60 -35.69 -5.30
N ALA A 211 5.51 -35.04 -4.90
CA ALA A 211 4.80 -35.38 -3.67
C ALA A 211 4.13 -36.77 -3.74
N VAL A 212 3.46 -37.07 -4.86
CA VAL A 212 2.86 -38.39 -5.12
C VAL A 212 3.90 -39.50 -5.11
N ALA A 213 5.09 -39.27 -5.66
CA ALA A 213 6.19 -40.21 -5.64
C ALA A 213 6.72 -40.55 -4.23
N HIS A 214 6.41 -39.72 -3.22
CA HIS A 214 6.69 -40.01 -1.80
C HIS A 214 5.49 -40.62 -1.06
N GLY A 215 4.42 -40.99 -1.76
CA GLY A 215 3.21 -41.57 -1.17
C GLY A 215 2.28 -40.53 -0.53
N HIS A 216 2.44 -39.25 -0.85
CA HIS A 216 1.53 -38.19 -0.40
C HIS A 216 0.49 -37.86 -1.47
N GLN A 217 -0.58 -37.18 -1.06
CA GLN A 217 -1.56 -36.60 -1.98
C GLN A 217 -1.16 -35.17 -2.35
N ALA A 218 -1.56 -34.75 -3.55
CA ALA A 218 -1.41 -33.38 -4.00
C ALA A 218 -2.76 -32.85 -4.49
N ALA A 219 -3.06 -31.58 -4.21
CA ALA A 219 -4.29 -30.93 -4.61
C ALA A 219 -3.97 -29.62 -5.35
N ILE A 220 -4.74 -29.34 -6.41
CA ILE A 220 -4.75 -28.05 -7.10
C ILE A 220 -6.08 -27.36 -6.80
N MET A 221 -6.03 -26.09 -6.41
CA MET A 221 -7.22 -25.29 -6.14
C MET A 221 -7.36 -24.22 -7.23
N ALA A 222 -8.57 -24.04 -7.73
CA ALA A 222 -8.91 -23.02 -8.72
C ALA A 222 -10.09 -22.18 -8.22
N PRO A 223 -10.21 -20.89 -8.60
CA PRO A 223 -11.24 -20.00 -8.07
C PRO A 223 -12.62 -20.25 -8.68
N THR A 224 -12.71 -20.98 -9.80
CA THR A 224 -13.96 -21.32 -10.48
C THR A 224 -13.94 -22.76 -10.99
N GLU A 225 -15.12 -23.35 -11.13
CA GLU A 225 -15.30 -24.70 -11.70
C GLU A 225 -14.71 -24.82 -13.11
N ILE A 226 -14.93 -23.82 -13.97
CA ILE A 226 -14.39 -23.80 -15.34
C ILE A 226 -12.85 -23.89 -15.33
N LEU A 227 -12.18 -23.14 -14.46
CA LEU A 227 -10.71 -23.21 -14.35
C LEU A 227 -10.25 -24.55 -13.77
N ALA A 228 -11.01 -25.12 -12.81
CA ALA A 228 -10.71 -26.45 -12.28
C ALA A 228 -10.81 -27.52 -13.37
N GLN A 229 -11.85 -27.48 -14.20
CA GLN A 229 -12.02 -28.39 -15.34
C GLN A 229 -10.89 -28.21 -16.36
N GLN A 230 -10.51 -26.97 -16.69
CA GLN A 230 -9.37 -26.71 -17.59
C GLN A 230 -8.06 -27.28 -17.04
N HIS A 231 -7.80 -27.12 -15.73
CA HIS A 231 -6.64 -27.72 -15.09
C HIS A 231 -6.68 -29.24 -15.17
N PHE A 232 -7.83 -29.86 -14.87
CA PHE A 232 -8.02 -31.30 -14.96
C PHE A 232 -7.73 -31.81 -16.38
N GLU A 233 -8.39 -31.27 -17.40
CA GLU A 233 -8.18 -31.69 -18.79
C GLU A 233 -6.72 -31.51 -19.26
N THR A 234 -6.08 -30.41 -18.85
CA THR A 234 -4.68 -30.14 -19.21
C THR A 234 -3.74 -31.14 -18.53
N ILE A 235 -3.94 -31.40 -17.24
CA ILE A 235 -3.11 -32.32 -16.46
C ILE A 235 -3.27 -33.75 -16.97
N THR A 236 -4.51 -34.20 -17.20
CA THR A 236 -4.78 -35.55 -17.73
C THR A 236 -4.08 -35.76 -19.06
N LYS A 237 -4.22 -34.82 -20.02
CA LYS A 237 -3.52 -34.91 -21.31
C LYS A 237 -1.99 -34.96 -21.17
N LEU A 238 -1.41 -34.27 -20.19
CA LEU A 238 0.04 -34.28 -19.94
C LEU A 238 0.51 -35.59 -19.27
N LEU A 239 -0.37 -36.31 -18.58
CA LEU A 239 -0.08 -37.59 -17.93
C LEU A 239 -0.47 -38.80 -18.79
N ASP A 240 -1.37 -38.66 -19.77
CA ASP A 240 -1.72 -39.75 -20.69
C ASP A 240 -0.54 -40.18 -21.59
N GLY A 241 0.52 -39.36 -21.67
CA GLY A 241 1.77 -39.65 -22.38
C GLY A 241 2.92 -40.19 -21.49
N THR A 242 2.69 -40.40 -20.19
CA THR A 242 3.65 -40.98 -19.24
C THR A 242 3.28 -42.40 -18.85
#